data_AF-A0A535VBY8-F1
#
_entry.id   AF-A0A535VBY8-F1
#
_cell.length_a   1.000
_cell.length_b   1.000
_cell.length_c   1.000
_cell.angle_alpha   90.00
_cell.angle_beta   90.00
_cell.angle_gamma   90.00
#
_symmetry.space_group_name_H-M   'P 1'
#
loop_
_entity.id
_entity.type
_entity.pdbx_description
1 polymer ?
#
loop_
_entity_poly.entity_id
_entity_poly.type
_entity_poly.pdbx_seq_one_letter_code
_entity_poly.pdbx_strand_id
1 'polypeptide(L)'
;MASFYRRLVGIFGAASLVAVFMAIGVISVAADEKGATCSNGSVAPGHYDSLTITGFCNVDSGNVTVNHNLTIAPGGGLNAAFSGSDLTVGHDLLLQSGGLLVLGCEPFAFPCFNDPNGQNGGTPGMQTSHSVGHDFVSVGGTLVLLHHSTIGGEVSQTGGGGGLPCRELFPNGPPPYTTYEDNTIHGDVTITGLHTCWAGFFRNTVHGDVNWNNNQTWDGTPEPPGDPAVNGDEDGNEITTNTIHGNLNCFNNMPAIQFGDSGGIPNTVSGKTRGQCLAVV
;
A
#
# COMPACT_ATOMS: atom_id res chain seq x y z
N MET A 1 32.49 27.62 -1.93
CA MET A 1 32.39 26.15 -1.83
C MET A 1 31.55 25.83 -0.61
N ALA A 2 30.25 25.66 -0.81
CA ALA A 2 29.32 25.16 0.19
C ALA A 2 28.24 24.41 -0.60
N SER A 3 28.22 23.09 -0.44
CA SER A 3 27.29 22.16 -1.07
C SER A 3 25.91 22.37 -0.48
N PHE A 4 24.98 22.91 -1.27
CA PHE A 4 23.56 22.91 -0.94
C PHE A 4 23.02 21.50 -1.22
N TYR A 5 22.92 20.69 -0.17
CA TYR A 5 22.12 19.47 -0.17
C TYR A 5 20.66 19.85 -0.45
N ARG A 6 20.24 19.69 -1.70
CA ARG A 6 18.84 19.79 -2.10
C ARG A 6 18.16 18.50 -1.64
N ARG A 7 17.43 18.57 -0.53
CA ARG A 7 16.47 17.54 -0.14
C ARG A 7 15.39 17.47 -1.23
N LEU A 8 15.58 16.58 -2.18
CA LEU A 8 14.49 16.03 -2.98
C LEU A 8 13.93 14.91 -2.10
N VAL A 9 12.97 15.26 -1.26
CA VAL A 9 12.06 14.27 -0.69
C VAL A 9 11.18 13.87 -1.87
N GLY A 10 11.23 12.60 -2.27
CA GLY A 10 10.44 12.04 -3.37
C GLY A 10 8.97 12.46 -3.25
N ILE A 11 8.56 13.37 -4.12
CA ILE A 11 7.17 13.79 -4.26
C ILE A 11 6.53 12.80 -5.23
N PHE A 12 6.24 11.58 -4.77
CA PHE A 12 5.04 10.87 -5.22
C PHE A 12 3.90 11.32 -4.31
N GLY A 13 3.61 12.62 -4.40
CA GLY A 13 2.63 13.27 -3.56
C GLY A 13 1.27 12.60 -3.72
N ALA A 14 0.69 12.23 -2.59
CA ALA A 14 -0.69 11.80 -2.38
C ALA A 14 -1.77 12.83 -2.81
N ALA A 15 -1.45 13.75 -3.72
CA ALA A 15 -2.18 15.00 -3.94
C ALA A 15 -3.32 14.91 -4.95
N SER A 16 -3.59 13.76 -5.58
CA SER A 16 -4.62 13.69 -6.65
C SER A 16 -5.75 12.68 -6.42
N LEU A 17 -5.70 11.84 -5.38
CA LEU A 17 -6.73 10.82 -5.12
C LEU A 17 -8.11 11.38 -4.71
N VAL A 18 -8.22 12.68 -4.43
CA VAL A 18 -9.39 13.30 -3.77
C VAL A 18 -10.54 13.64 -4.74
N ALA A 19 -10.32 13.71 -6.06
CA ALA A 19 -11.21 14.47 -6.95
C ALA A 19 -12.38 13.74 -7.63
N VAL A 20 -12.70 12.47 -7.31
CA VAL A 20 -13.86 11.76 -7.92
C VAL A 20 -14.75 11.04 -6.90
N PHE A 21 -14.96 11.64 -5.73
CA PHE A 21 -15.93 11.13 -4.74
C PHE A 21 -17.12 12.09 -4.60
N MET A 22 -17.94 12.21 -5.65
CA MET A 22 -19.20 12.98 -5.53
C MET A 22 -20.31 12.14 -4.90
N ALA A 23 -20.75 12.64 -3.75
CA ALA A 23 -21.90 12.27 -2.93
C ALA A 23 -23.10 11.66 -3.67
N ILE A 24 -23.49 10.45 -3.25
CA ILE A 24 -24.85 9.93 -3.39
C ILE A 24 -25.25 9.37 -2.01
N GLY A 25 -26.48 9.67 -1.58
CA GLY A 25 -26.93 9.68 -0.20
C GLY A 25 -26.71 8.41 0.63
N VAL A 26 -26.57 8.63 1.93
CA VAL A 26 -26.42 7.60 2.97
C VAL A 26 -27.72 6.81 3.14
N ILE A 27 -27.65 5.49 2.99
CA ILE A 27 -28.56 4.57 3.66
C ILE A 27 -27.74 3.96 4.79
N SER A 28 -27.91 4.48 6.01
CA SER A 28 -27.33 3.87 7.20
C SER A 28 -28.15 2.62 7.54
N VAL A 29 -27.69 1.45 7.11
CA VAL A 29 -28.18 0.17 7.60
C VAL A 29 -27.43 -0.11 8.90
N ALA A 30 -28.15 -0.32 10.00
CA ALA A 30 -27.56 -0.75 11.26
C ALA A 30 -27.02 -2.18 11.07
N ALA A 31 -25.71 -2.37 11.24
CA ALA A 31 -25.06 -3.65 11.03
C ALA A 31 -25.26 -4.58 12.24
N ASP A 32 -26.22 -5.48 12.12
CA ASP A 32 -26.21 -6.83 12.72
C ASP A 32 -26.53 -7.81 11.59
N GLU A 33 -25.72 -7.76 10.52
CA GLU A 33 -25.99 -8.47 9.27
C GLU A 33 -25.02 -9.64 9.06
N LYS A 34 -25.61 -10.81 8.79
CA LYS A 34 -24.91 -11.99 8.28
C LYS A 34 -24.35 -11.68 6.90
N GLY A 35 -23.11 -11.20 6.84
CA GLY A 35 -22.40 -10.85 5.61
C GLY A 35 -22.98 -9.60 4.94
N ALA A 36 -22.21 -8.52 4.94
CA ALA A 36 -22.57 -7.28 4.25
C ALA A 36 -21.83 -7.14 2.92
N THR A 37 -22.43 -6.37 2.00
CA THR A 37 -21.79 -6.00 0.74
C THR A 37 -21.82 -4.48 0.58
N CYS A 38 -20.66 -3.89 0.29
CA CYS A 38 -20.57 -2.51 -0.16
C CYS A 38 -20.29 -2.47 -1.66
N SER A 39 -21.15 -1.77 -2.41
CA SER A 39 -21.02 -1.61 -3.86
C SER A 39 -20.66 -0.18 -4.26
N ASN A 40 -20.84 0.80 -3.37
CA ASN A 40 -20.39 2.18 -3.56
C ASN A 40 -20.50 2.96 -2.23
N GLY A 41 -19.74 4.04 -2.08
CA GLY A 41 -19.90 5.02 -1.00
C GLY A 41 -19.24 4.61 0.32
N SER A 42 -19.78 5.02 1.46
CA SER A 42 -19.20 4.71 2.77
C SER A 42 -19.73 3.40 3.33
N VAL A 43 -18.83 2.57 3.86
CA VAL A 43 -19.19 1.45 4.73
C VAL A 43 -19.69 2.04 6.05
N ALA A 44 -20.90 1.64 6.47
CA ALA A 44 -21.45 2.14 7.73
C ALA A 44 -20.58 1.67 8.92
N PRO A 45 -20.30 2.52 9.92
CA PRO A 45 -19.62 2.09 11.13
C PRO A 45 -20.41 1.00 11.86
N GLY A 46 -19.70 0.03 12.43
CA GLY A 46 -20.32 -1.08 13.16
C GLY A 46 -19.58 -2.40 13.05
N HIS A 47 -20.28 -3.47 13.43
CA HIS A 47 -19.77 -4.83 13.42
C HIS A 47 -20.42 -5.64 12.32
N TYR A 48 -19.62 -6.38 11.58
CA TYR A 48 -20.03 -7.24 10.48
C TYR A 48 -19.49 -8.65 10.72
N ASP A 49 -20.26 -9.69 10.40
CA ASP A 49 -19.72 -11.05 10.43
C ASP A 49 -18.67 -11.24 9.34
N SER A 50 -18.95 -10.73 8.13
CA SER A 50 -18.04 -10.67 6.98
C SER A 50 -18.44 -9.49 6.10
N LEU A 51 -17.51 -8.98 5.29
CA LEU A 51 -17.74 -7.82 4.43
C LEU A 51 -17.16 -8.06 3.03
N THR A 52 -17.98 -7.86 2.00
CA THR A 52 -17.53 -7.92 0.60
C THR A 52 -17.60 -6.55 -0.05
N ILE A 53 -16.52 -6.13 -0.69
CA ILE A 53 -16.43 -4.87 -1.43
C ILE A 53 -16.49 -5.20 -2.93
N THR A 54 -17.55 -4.77 -3.59
CA THR A 54 -17.84 -5.08 -5.01
C THR A 54 -17.72 -3.86 -5.93
N GLY A 55 -17.70 -2.66 -5.38
CA GLY A 55 -17.38 -1.42 -6.08
C GLY A 55 -16.44 -0.57 -5.24
N PHE A 56 -16.55 0.76 -5.33
CA PHE A 56 -15.65 1.67 -4.62
C PHE A 56 -16.23 2.11 -3.29
N CYS A 57 -15.58 1.71 -2.19
CA CYS A 57 -16.06 1.91 -0.84
C CYS A 57 -15.03 2.59 0.05
N ASN A 58 -15.50 3.46 0.93
CA ASN A 58 -14.69 4.16 1.92
C ASN A 58 -14.98 3.65 3.34
N VAL A 59 -13.96 3.65 4.20
CA VAL A 59 -14.10 3.58 5.66
C VAL A 59 -13.71 4.94 6.21
N ASP A 60 -14.68 5.85 6.33
CA ASP A 60 -14.46 7.30 6.49
C ASP A 60 -15.39 7.99 7.50
N SER A 61 -16.31 7.24 8.12
CA SER A 61 -17.36 7.79 8.98
C SER A 61 -17.41 7.19 10.39
N GLY A 62 -16.40 6.40 10.75
CA GLY A 62 -16.27 5.71 12.03
C GLY A 62 -15.72 4.30 11.86
N ASN A 63 -15.48 3.64 12.99
CA ASN A 63 -14.81 2.33 13.00
C ASN A 63 -15.68 1.23 12.41
N VAL A 64 -15.04 0.36 11.64
CA VAL A 64 -15.63 -0.84 11.04
C VAL A 64 -14.90 -2.06 11.58
N THR A 65 -15.64 -2.99 12.16
CA THR A 65 -15.11 -4.28 12.61
C THR A 65 -15.75 -5.40 11.80
N VAL A 66 -14.93 -6.25 11.20
CA VAL A 66 -15.35 -7.44 10.47
C VAL A 66 -14.85 -8.65 11.24
N ASN A 67 -15.74 -9.48 11.77
CA ASN A 67 -15.36 -10.60 12.65
C ASN A 67 -14.58 -11.69 11.91
N HIS A 68 -14.94 -11.98 10.66
CA HIS A 68 -14.24 -12.94 9.80
C HIS A 68 -13.50 -12.22 8.68
N ASN A 69 -13.68 -12.67 7.43
CA ASN A 69 -12.94 -12.16 6.29
C ASN A 69 -13.58 -10.90 5.72
N LEU A 70 -12.71 -9.98 5.28
CA LEU A 70 -13.08 -8.91 4.35
C LEU A 70 -12.55 -9.29 2.97
N THR A 71 -13.43 -9.32 1.97
CA THR A 71 -13.04 -9.60 0.58
C THR A 71 -13.29 -8.39 -0.31
N ILE A 72 -12.26 -7.93 -1.01
CA ILE A 72 -12.37 -6.99 -2.11
C ILE A 72 -12.45 -7.82 -3.39
N ALA A 73 -13.65 -7.87 -3.96
CA ALA A 73 -13.97 -8.61 -5.17
C ALA A 73 -13.24 -8.03 -6.40
N PRO A 74 -13.23 -8.72 -7.54
CA PRO A 74 -12.47 -8.27 -8.70
C PRO A 74 -12.92 -6.90 -9.19
N GLY A 75 -11.98 -5.97 -9.34
CA GLY A 75 -12.26 -4.57 -9.70
C GLY A 75 -12.90 -3.71 -8.60
N GLY A 76 -13.18 -4.27 -7.42
CA GLY A 76 -13.61 -3.51 -6.25
C GLY A 76 -12.48 -2.63 -5.69
N GLY A 77 -12.84 -1.57 -4.98
CA GLY A 77 -11.90 -0.64 -4.37
C GLY A 77 -12.27 -0.34 -2.93
N LEU A 78 -11.31 -0.48 -2.01
CA LEU A 78 -11.48 -0.08 -0.62
C LEU A 78 -10.47 1.03 -0.27
N ASN A 79 -10.98 2.13 0.27
CA ASN A 79 -10.16 3.22 0.79
C ASN A 79 -10.46 3.46 2.27
N ALA A 80 -9.47 3.20 3.12
CA ALA A 80 -9.55 3.35 4.57
C ALA A 80 -8.53 4.39 5.10
N ALA A 81 -7.99 5.28 4.26
CA ALA A 81 -7.01 6.29 4.68
C ALA A 81 -7.65 7.53 5.34
N PHE A 82 -8.55 7.33 6.31
CA PHE A 82 -9.26 8.38 7.03
C PHE A 82 -9.07 8.22 8.54
N SER A 83 -8.41 9.20 9.17
CA SER A 83 -8.18 9.22 10.61
C SER A 83 -9.50 9.24 11.39
N GLY A 84 -9.57 8.48 12.48
CA GLY A 84 -10.78 8.29 13.28
C GLY A 84 -11.78 7.30 12.70
N SER A 85 -11.41 6.55 11.65
CA SER A 85 -12.22 5.48 11.05
C SER A 85 -11.39 4.21 10.86
N ASP A 86 -11.08 3.52 11.96
CA ASP A 86 -10.26 2.33 11.91
C ASP A 86 -11.04 1.11 11.40
N LEU A 87 -10.44 0.39 10.45
CA LEU A 87 -10.85 -0.93 10.03
C LEU A 87 -10.13 -2.03 10.84
N THR A 88 -10.92 -2.92 11.44
CA THR A 88 -10.45 -4.14 12.09
C THR A 88 -11.05 -5.35 11.38
N VAL A 89 -10.22 -6.26 10.88
CA VAL A 89 -10.62 -7.53 10.27
C VAL A 89 -10.12 -8.65 11.17
N GLY A 90 -11.01 -9.50 11.67
CA GLY A 90 -10.68 -10.54 12.66
C GLY A 90 -9.95 -11.74 12.05
N HIS A 91 -10.18 -12.03 10.77
CA HIS A 91 -9.46 -13.05 10.01
C HIS A 91 -8.72 -12.43 8.83
N ASP A 92 -9.01 -12.83 7.59
CA ASP A 92 -8.20 -12.50 6.41
C ASP A 92 -8.76 -11.28 5.67
N LEU A 93 -7.84 -10.45 5.17
CA LEU A 93 -8.14 -9.43 4.17
C LEU A 93 -7.74 -9.96 2.79
N LEU A 94 -8.74 -10.20 1.94
CA LEU A 94 -8.56 -10.83 0.64
C LEU A 94 -8.77 -9.81 -0.47
N LEU A 95 -7.72 -9.50 -1.23
CA LEU A 95 -7.77 -8.63 -2.39
C LEU A 95 -7.69 -9.47 -3.68
N GLN A 96 -8.76 -9.45 -4.46
CA GLN A 96 -8.84 -10.20 -5.71
C GLN A 96 -8.36 -9.39 -6.92
N SER A 97 -8.26 -10.08 -8.06
CA SER A 97 -7.64 -9.54 -9.27
C SER A 97 -8.30 -8.25 -9.75
N GLY A 98 -7.48 -7.26 -10.11
CA GLY A 98 -7.94 -5.94 -10.54
C GLY A 98 -8.38 -5.03 -9.39
N GLY A 99 -8.45 -5.54 -8.15
CA GLY A 99 -8.90 -4.76 -6.99
C GLY A 99 -7.91 -3.67 -6.58
N LEU A 100 -8.43 -2.72 -5.81
CA LEU A 100 -7.70 -1.55 -5.31
C LEU A 100 -7.83 -1.49 -3.79
N LEU A 101 -6.71 -1.37 -3.09
CA LEU A 101 -6.68 -1.23 -1.64
C LEU A 101 -5.83 -0.03 -1.26
N VAL A 102 -6.43 0.86 -0.46
CA VAL A 102 -5.72 1.83 0.36
C VAL A 102 -6.09 1.56 1.80
N LEU A 103 -5.17 0.95 2.55
CA LEU A 103 -5.34 0.65 3.97
C LEU A 103 -4.38 1.53 4.75
N GLY A 104 -4.93 2.58 5.35
CA GLY A 104 -4.23 3.42 6.30
C GLY A 104 -3.46 4.59 5.73
N CYS A 105 -2.98 5.42 6.64
CA CYS A 105 -2.28 6.67 6.40
C CYS A 105 -1.46 7.06 7.63
N GLU A 106 -0.44 7.89 7.40
CA GLU A 106 0.49 8.37 8.42
C GLU A 106 1.05 9.76 8.04
N PRO A 107 1.55 10.56 8.99
CA PRO A 107 1.80 11.97 8.77
C PRO A 107 3.03 12.33 7.91
N PHE A 108 3.95 11.41 7.63
CA PHE A 108 5.25 11.71 7.03
C PHE A 108 5.30 11.54 5.51
N ALA A 109 4.76 10.45 4.98
CA ALA A 109 4.79 10.06 3.57
C ALA A 109 3.39 9.97 2.95
N PHE A 110 2.38 9.50 3.69
CA PHE A 110 1.01 9.36 3.19
C PHE A 110 -0.04 9.94 4.16
N PRO A 111 -0.19 11.28 4.22
CA PRO A 111 -1.15 11.93 5.11
C PRO A 111 -2.59 11.47 4.87
N CYS A 112 -3.36 11.31 5.95
CA CYS A 112 -4.76 10.93 5.85
C CYS A 112 -5.58 11.93 5.03
N PHE A 113 -6.57 11.45 4.29
CA PHE A 113 -7.37 12.31 3.41
C PHE A 113 -8.19 13.37 4.16
N ASN A 114 -8.49 13.12 5.43
CA ASN A 114 -9.15 14.07 6.32
C ASN A 114 -8.19 14.87 7.21
N ASP A 115 -6.87 14.81 6.99
CA ASP A 115 -5.91 15.65 7.70
C ASP A 115 -5.99 17.09 7.16
N PRO A 116 -6.43 18.08 7.96
CA PRO A 116 -6.53 19.48 7.54
C PRO A 116 -5.16 20.12 7.25
N ASN A 117 -4.07 19.58 7.79
CA ASN A 117 -2.71 20.04 7.56
C ASN A 117 -2.05 19.29 6.39
N GLY A 118 -2.51 18.07 6.08
CA GLY A 118 -2.06 17.23 4.97
C GLY A 118 -2.10 17.91 3.60
N GLN A 119 -3.05 18.83 3.40
CA GLN A 119 -3.31 19.48 2.11
C GLN A 119 -2.93 20.97 2.08
N ASN A 120 -2.58 21.57 3.23
CA ASN A 120 -2.44 23.02 3.39
C ASN A 120 -1.01 23.50 3.70
N GLY A 121 0.00 22.64 3.49
CA GLY A 121 1.40 22.95 3.81
C GLY A 121 1.68 23.07 5.31
N GLY A 122 0.74 22.64 6.16
CA GLY A 122 0.97 22.40 7.58
C GLY A 122 1.72 21.09 7.80
N THR A 123 2.17 20.83 9.02
CA THR A 123 2.72 19.52 9.39
C THR A 123 1.56 18.55 9.62
N PRO A 124 1.39 17.51 8.79
CA PRO A 124 0.36 16.50 9.03
C PRO A 124 0.62 15.83 10.37
N GLY A 125 -0.46 15.38 11.03
CA GLY A 125 -0.36 14.76 12.35
C GLY A 125 -1.37 13.64 12.58
N MET A 126 -2.25 13.40 11.61
CA MET A 126 -3.23 12.33 11.68
C MET A 126 -2.67 11.02 11.11
N GLN A 127 -3.12 9.92 11.68
CA GLN A 127 -2.79 8.56 11.28
C GLN A 127 -3.97 7.64 11.59
N THR A 128 -4.00 6.47 10.95
CA THR A 128 -4.95 5.37 11.25
C THR A 128 -4.29 4.31 12.11
N SER A 129 -5.02 3.31 12.59
CA SER A 129 -4.45 2.12 13.26
C SER A 129 -5.23 0.86 12.88
N HIS A 130 -5.18 0.49 11.61
CA HIS A 130 -5.92 -0.68 11.12
C HIS A 130 -5.30 -2.00 11.57
N SER A 131 -6.11 -3.05 11.61
CA SER A 131 -5.64 -4.40 11.92
C SER A 131 -6.32 -5.49 11.09
N VAL A 132 -5.52 -6.49 10.71
CA VAL A 132 -5.95 -7.75 10.12
C VAL A 132 -5.45 -8.86 11.04
N GLY A 133 -6.36 -9.65 11.62
CA GLY A 133 -6.04 -10.62 12.66
C GLY A 133 -5.23 -11.81 12.16
N HIS A 134 -5.40 -12.16 10.89
CA HIS A 134 -4.67 -13.24 10.22
C HIS A 134 -3.93 -12.66 8.99
N ASP A 135 -4.25 -13.12 7.78
CA ASP A 135 -3.44 -12.89 6.61
C ASP A 135 -3.99 -11.76 5.74
N PHE A 136 -3.08 -10.98 5.14
CA PHE A 136 -3.41 -10.17 3.99
C PHE A 136 -2.98 -10.90 2.71
N VAL A 137 -3.94 -11.23 1.85
CA VAL A 137 -3.70 -11.98 0.62
C VAL A 137 -4.21 -11.20 -0.59
N SER A 138 -3.28 -10.78 -1.44
CA SER A 138 -3.53 -10.13 -2.72
C SER A 138 -3.16 -11.06 -3.88
N VAL A 139 -4.14 -11.33 -4.76
CA VAL A 139 -3.92 -12.10 -5.98
C VAL A 139 -4.32 -11.24 -7.16
N GLY A 140 -3.33 -10.69 -7.85
CA GLY A 140 -3.54 -9.86 -9.03
C GLY A 140 -4.11 -8.47 -8.73
N GLY A 141 -3.97 -7.95 -7.51
CA GLY A 141 -4.39 -6.59 -7.15
C GLY A 141 -3.67 -5.52 -7.98
N THR A 142 -4.37 -4.46 -8.34
CA THR A 142 -3.84 -3.38 -9.20
C THR A 142 -3.13 -2.30 -8.38
N LEU A 143 -3.68 -1.95 -7.22
CA LEU A 143 -3.16 -0.94 -6.31
C LEU A 143 -3.21 -1.51 -4.89
N VAL A 144 -2.09 -1.46 -4.17
CA VAL A 144 -2.01 -1.96 -2.79
C VAL A 144 -1.20 -0.97 -1.96
N LEU A 145 -1.86 -0.20 -1.11
CA LEU A 145 -1.21 0.61 -0.09
C LEU A 145 -1.58 0.03 1.26
N LEU A 146 -0.57 -0.35 2.02
CA LEU A 146 -0.70 -0.81 3.40
C LEU A 146 0.18 0.08 4.26
N HIS A 147 -0.41 1.02 4.98
CA HIS A 147 0.30 1.98 5.82
C HIS A 147 -0.15 1.86 7.26
N HIS A 148 0.81 1.96 8.18
CA HIS A 148 0.56 2.10 9.62
C HIS A 148 -0.52 1.11 10.14
N SER A 149 -0.37 -0.16 9.72
CA SER A 149 -1.30 -1.24 9.98
C SER A 149 -0.62 -2.41 10.69
N THR A 150 -1.40 -3.21 11.41
CA THR A 150 -0.93 -4.46 12.02
C THR A 150 -1.52 -5.67 11.32
N ILE A 151 -0.67 -6.58 10.85
CA ILE A 151 -1.05 -7.86 10.26
C ILE A 151 -0.62 -8.98 11.22
N GLY A 152 -1.60 -9.71 11.76
CA GLY A 152 -1.39 -10.74 12.77
C GLY A 152 -0.77 -12.03 12.23
N GLY A 153 -0.89 -12.26 10.92
CA GLY A 153 -0.27 -13.36 10.19
C GLY A 153 0.60 -12.86 9.04
N GLU A 154 0.39 -13.48 7.88
CA GLU A 154 1.23 -13.38 6.70
C GLU A 154 0.77 -12.25 5.76
N VAL A 155 1.72 -11.70 5.00
CA VAL A 155 1.41 -10.86 3.83
C VAL A 155 1.81 -11.59 2.56
N SER A 156 0.86 -11.81 1.66
CA SER A 156 1.11 -12.41 0.35
C SER A 156 0.55 -11.55 -0.76
N GLN A 157 1.40 -11.11 -1.69
CA GLN A 157 0.98 -10.47 -2.93
C GLN A 157 1.57 -11.21 -4.12
N THR A 158 0.68 -11.73 -4.97
CA THR A 158 1.04 -12.53 -6.13
C THR A 158 0.48 -11.91 -7.41
N GLY A 159 1.34 -11.58 -8.36
CA GLY A 159 0.92 -10.95 -9.62
C GLY A 159 0.39 -9.52 -9.44
N GLY A 160 -0.29 -9.02 -10.48
CA GLY A 160 -0.95 -7.72 -10.44
C GLY A 160 -0.02 -6.56 -10.73
N GLY A 161 -0.32 -5.40 -10.16
CA GLY A 161 0.48 -4.18 -10.30
C GLY A 161 0.10 -3.28 -11.48
N GLY A 162 -0.94 -3.61 -12.25
CA GLY A 162 -1.52 -2.69 -13.25
C GLY A 162 -0.63 -2.27 -14.44
N GLY A 163 0.63 -2.70 -14.50
CA GLY A 163 1.54 -2.37 -15.60
C GLY A 163 2.69 -1.43 -15.22
N LEU A 164 3.78 -1.53 -15.98
CA LEU A 164 4.95 -0.66 -15.91
C LEU A 164 4.71 0.82 -16.32
N PRO A 165 3.86 1.17 -17.31
CA PRO A 165 3.86 2.51 -17.91
C PRO A 165 3.45 3.70 -17.03
N CYS A 166 3.29 3.53 -15.72
CA CYS A 166 2.99 4.59 -14.76
C CYS A 166 1.79 5.47 -15.15
N ARG A 167 0.80 4.90 -15.83
CA ARG A 167 -0.41 5.61 -16.24
C ARG A 167 -1.38 5.68 -15.07
N GLU A 168 -2.01 6.83 -14.91
CA GLU A 168 -3.07 7.02 -13.94
C GLU A 168 -4.17 5.96 -14.11
N LEU A 169 -4.61 5.38 -13.00
CA LEU A 169 -5.66 4.35 -12.98
C LEU A 169 -7.05 4.88 -13.34
N PHE A 170 -7.28 6.16 -13.08
CA PHE A 170 -8.47 6.92 -13.39
C PHE A 170 -8.06 8.40 -13.53
N PRO A 171 -8.91 9.30 -14.07
CA PRO A 171 -8.51 10.70 -14.23
C PRO A 171 -8.07 11.35 -12.92
N ASN A 172 -6.81 11.83 -12.88
CA ASN A 172 -6.13 12.34 -11.68
C ASN A 172 -5.90 11.28 -10.58
N GLY A 173 -6.06 10.00 -10.88
CA GLY A 173 -5.75 8.91 -9.96
C GLY A 173 -4.25 8.65 -9.87
N PRO A 174 -3.81 7.86 -8.88
CA PRO A 174 -2.42 7.43 -8.86
C PRO A 174 -2.15 6.50 -10.05
N PRO A 175 -0.88 6.32 -10.46
CA PRO A 175 -0.50 5.15 -11.21
C PRO A 175 -0.75 3.88 -10.39
N PRO A 176 -0.77 2.68 -10.99
CA PRO A 176 -0.76 1.47 -10.19
C PRO A 176 0.59 1.33 -9.48
N TYR A 177 0.55 1.23 -8.16
CA TYR A 177 1.72 0.93 -7.36
C TYR A 177 1.37 0.05 -6.16
N THR A 178 2.41 -0.46 -5.52
CA THR A 178 2.28 -1.17 -4.26
C THR A 178 3.19 -0.52 -3.25
N THR A 179 2.74 -0.33 -2.02
CA THR A 179 3.63 0.02 -0.93
C THR A 179 3.17 -0.58 0.38
N TYR A 180 4.15 -0.96 1.19
CA TYR A 180 3.98 -1.37 2.56
C TYR A 180 4.86 -0.48 3.41
N GLU A 181 4.25 0.34 4.25
CA GLU A 181 4.96 1.37 5.00
C GLU A 181 4.50 1.43 6.47
N ASP A 182 5.46 1.50 7.40
CA ASP A 182 5.18 1.63 8.84
C ASP A 182 4.28 0.51 9.43
N ASN A 183 4.31 -0.69 8.85
CA ASN A 183 3.50 -1.81 9.32
C ASN A 183 4.21 -2.66 10.37
N THR A 184 3.42 -3.34 11.19
CA THR A 184 3.88 -4.49 11.97
C THR A 184 3.28 -5.77 11.38
N ILE A 185 4.12 -6.71 10.96
CA ILE A 185 3.73 -7.96 10.32
C ILE A 185 4.32 -9.11 11.15
N HIS A 186 3.45 -9.92 11.75
CA HIS A 186 3.85 -10.99 12.65
C HIS A 186 4.31 -12.27 11.93
N GLY A 187 3.91 -12.46 10.67
CA GLY A 187 4.33 -13.56 9.82
C GLY A 187 5.46 -13.21 8.86
N ASP A 188 5.59 -14.03 7.81
CA ASP A 188 6.39 -13.78 6.62
C ASP A 188 5.69 -12.79 5.66
N VAL A 189 6.50 -12.24 4.76
CA VAL A 189 6.06 -11.40 3.64
C VAL A 189 6.51 -12.04 2.35
N THR A 190 5.59 -12.29 1.43
CA THR A 190 5.89 -12.78 0.08
C THR A 190 5.29 -11.87 -0.97
N ILE A 191 6.15 -11.17 -1.71
CA ILE A 191 5.76 -10.33 -2.85
C ILE A 191 6.40 -10.92 -4.10
N THR A 192 5.58 -11.46 -5.01
CA THR A 192 6.11 -12.13 -6.20
C THR A 192 5.28 -11.97 -7.46
N GLY A 193 5.96 -11.93 -8.61
CA GLY A 193 5.33 -11.83 -9.92
C GLY A 193 4.63 -10.49 -10.17
N LEU A 194 4.89 -9.48 -9.33
CA LEU A 194 4.32 -8.15 -9.48
C LEU A 194 4.82 -7.50 -10.77
N HIS A 195 3.96 -6.79 -11.49
CA HIS A 195 4.32 -6.03 -12.69
C HIS A 195 3.69 -4.64 -12.60
N THR A 196 4.42 -3.69 -12.02
CA THR A 196 3.89 -2.42 -11.50
C THR A 196 4.73 -1.20 -11.86
N CYS A 197 4.16 -0.01 -11.82
CA CYS A 197 4.94 1.22 -11.99
C CYS A 197 5.99 1.34 -10.87
N TRP A 198 5.52 1.21 -9.63
CA TRP A 198 6.37 1.38 -8.46
C TRP A 198 6.03 0.39 -7.34
N ALA A 199 7.03 -0.03 -6.57
CA ALA A 199 6.87 -0.93 -5.43
C ALA A 199 7.77 -0.56 -4.24
N GLY A 200 7.15 -0.22 -3.12
CA GLY A 200 7.83 0.22 -1.90
C GLY A 200 7.70 -0.74 -0.72
N PHE A 201 8.75 -0.87 0.07
CA PHE A 201 8.73 -1.59 1.35
C PHE A 201 9.58 -0.85 2.39
N PHE A 202 8.92 -0.08 3.27
CA PHE A 202 9.57 0.91 4.13
C PHE A 202 9.17 0.79 5.59
N ARG A 203 10.16 0.87 6.50
CA ARG A 203 9.90 1.04 7.94
C ARG A 203 8.98 0.00 8.56
N ASN A 204 8.89 -1.17 7.94
CA ASN A 204 8.09 -2.27 8.46
C ASN A 204 8.90 -3.01 9.54
N THR A 205 8.18 -3.52 10.54
CA THR A 205 8.69 -4.55 11.45
C THR A 205 8.10 -5.88 11.04
N VAL A 206 8.94 -6.79 10.55
CA VAL A 206 8.55 -8.13 10.08
C VAL A 206 9.18 -9.17 10.99
N HIS A 207 8.34 -9.99 11.63
CA HIS A 207 8.82 -11.05 12.52
C HIS A 207 9.27 -12.31 11.78
N GLY A 208 8.75 -12.56 10.58
CA GLY A 208 9.13 -13.66 9.71
C GLY A 208 10.18 -13.32 8.65
N ASP A 209 10.23 -14.15 7.62
CA ASP A 209 11.04 -14.00 6.42
C ASP A 209 10.39 -13.01 5.42
N VAL A 210 11.21 -12.29 4.66
CA VAL A 210 10.77 -11.47 3.53
C VAL A 210 11.29 -12.09 2.23
N ASN A 211 10.35 -12.47 1.35
CA ASN A 211 10.61 -13.05 0.04
C ASN A 211 10.08 -12.12 -1.05
N TRP A 212 10.98 -11.39 -1.69
CA TRP A 212 10.65 -10.40 -2.72
C TRP A 212 11.24 -10.83 -4.06
N ASN A 213 10.46 -11.52 -4.88
CA ASN A 213 11.02 -12.30 -5.99
C ASN A 213 10.24 -12.16 -7.30
N ASN A 214 10.94 -12.16 -8.42
CA ASN A 214 10.35 -12.14 -9.76
C ASN A 214 9.43 -10.93 -10.00
N ASN A 215 9.70 -9.79 -9.37
CA ASN A 215 8.92 -8.57 -9.53
C ASN A 215 9.53 -7.70 -10.64
N GLN A 216 8.67 -7.10 -11.45
CA GLN A 216 9.02 -6.14 -12.48
C GLN A 216 8.44 -4.78 -12.10
N THR A 217 9.30 -3.80 -11.98
CA THR A 217 8.93 -2.41 -11.76
C THR A 217 9.49 -1.52 -12.84
N TRP A 218 9.02 -0.28 -12.91
CA TRP A 218 9.56 0.69 -13.86
C TRP A 218 11.08 0.85 -13.67
N ASP A 219 11.84 0.85 -14.75
CA ASP A 219 13.31 0.92 -14.71
C ASP A 219 13.85 2.29 -15.16
N GLY A 220 12.98 3.30 -15.24
CA GLY A 220 13.38 4.65 -15.63
C GLY A 220 13.66 4.82 -17.13
N THR A 221 13.54 3.77 -17.95
CA THR A 221 13.69 3.91 -19.40
C THR A 221 12.47 4.64 -19.98
N PRO A 222 12.63 5.73 -20.77
CA PRO A 222 11.48 6.52 -21.21
C PRO A 222 10.50 5.68 -22.05
N GLU A 223 9.23 5.61 -21.65
CA GLU A 223 8.12 5.28 -22.55
C GLU A 223 7.22 6.50 -22.82
N PRO A 224 6.93 6.81 -24.11
CA PRO A 224 7.53 6.19 -25.28
C PRO A 224 9.01 6.63 -25.40
N PRO A 225 9.85 5.83 -26.07
CA PRO A 225 11.27 6.14 -26.24
C PRO A 225 11.48 7.57 -26.75
N GLY A 226 12.24 8.40 -26.04
CA GLY A 226 12.72 9.67 -26.58
C GLY A 226 12.55 10.95 -25.76
N ASP A 227 12.25 10.89 -24.46
CA ASP A 227 12.46 12.07 -23.59
C ASP A 227 13.78 11.95 -22.79
N PRO A 228 14.90 12.51 -23.29
CA PRO A 228 16.18 12.52 -22.60
C PRO A 228 16.24 13.49 -21.40
N ALA A 229 15.16 14.23 -21.09
CA ALA A 229 15.07 15.03 -19.88
C ALA A 229 14.63 14.21 -18.65
N VAL A 230 14.10 13.00 -18.87
CA VAL A 230 13.89 12.00 -17.84
C VAL A 230 15.08 11.05 -17.89
N ASN A 231 16.21 11.48 -17.32
CA ASN A 231 17.24 10.50 -16.93
C ASN A 231 16.57 9.61 -15.89
N GLY A 232 16.34 8.35 -16.27
CA GLY A 232 15.71 7.34 -15.45
C GLY A 232 16.33 7.30 -14.07
N ASP A 233 15.52 7.66 -13.09
CA ASP A 233 15.66 7.02 -11.79
C ASP A 233 15.25 5.57 -12.03
N GLU A 234 16.17 4.64 -11.81
CA GLU A 234 15.91 3.19 -11.94
C GLU A 234 14.98 2.70 -10.79
N ASP A 235 14.28 3.63 -10.14
CA ASP A 235 13.70 3.59 -8.80
C ASP A 235 12.28 3.08 -8.79
N GLY A 236 11.92 2.20 -9.71
CA GLY A 236 10.61 1.53 -9.65
C GLY A 236 10.46 0.62 -8.44
N ASN A 237 11.52 0.30 -7.71
CA ASN A 237 11.39 -0.40 -6.45
C ASN A 237 12.42 -0.01 -5.41
N GLU A 238 11.98 -0.06 -4.16
CA GLU A 238 12.80 0.24 -3.00
C GLU A 238 12.40 -0.61 -1.79
N ILE A 239 13.39 -1.17 -1.10
CA ILE A 239 13.19 -1.95 0.12
C ILE A 239 14.18 -1.44 1.15
N THR A 240 13.75 -0.53 2.03
CA THR A 240 14.67 0.18 2.94
C THR A 240 14.07 0.44 4.32
N THR A 241 14.93 0.66 5.31
CA THR A 241 14.56 1.06 6.68
C THR A 241 13.71 0.03 7.43
N ASN A 242 13.65 -1.22 6.99
CA ASN A 242 12.86 -2.26 7.67
C ASN A 242 13.65 -2.92 8.79
N THR A 243 12.93 -3.44 9.79
CA THR A 243 13.44 -4.41 10.76
C THR A 243 12.87 -5.77 10.43
N ILE A 244 13.73 -6.70 10.03
CA ILE A 244 13.35 -8.05 9.59
C ILE A 244 14.02 -9.06 10.53
N HIS A 245 13.22 -9.79 11.28
CA HIS A 245 13.72 -10.79 12.23
C HIS A 245 14.09 -12.11 11.55
N GLY A 246 13.46 -12.44 10.43
CA GLY A 246 13.84 -13.57 9.57
C GLY A 246 14.91 -13.24 8.53
N ASN A 247 14.85 -13.97 7.42
CA ASN A 247 15.69 -13.80 6.24
C ASN A 247 15.14 -12.71 5.32
N LEU A 248 16.01 -12.08 4.53
CA LEU A 248 15.63 -11.21 3.41
C LEU A 248 16.14 -11.81 2.10
N ASN A 249 15.22 -12.31 1.27
CA ASN A 249 15.51 -13.06 0.06
C ASN A 249 14.97 -12.33 -1.17
N CYS A 250 15.86 -11.94 -2.09
CA CYS A 250 15.45 -11.22 -3.31
C CYS A 250 16.11 -11.77 -4.56
N PHE A 251 15.30 -12.27 -5.48
CA PHE A 251 15.76 -12.94 -6.68
C PHE A 251 14.94 -12.54 -7.90
N ASN A 252 15.62 -12.37 -9.03
CA ASN A 252 15.03 -12.11 -10.34
C ASN A 252 14.09 -10.89 -10.38
N ASN A 253 14.29 -9.89 -9.52
CA ASN A 253 13.59 -8.62 -9.66
C ASN A 253 14.24 -7.79 -10.76
N MET A 254 13.43 -7.01 -11.47
CA MET A 254 13.87 -6.11 -12.52
C MET A 254 13.17 -4.75 -12.36
N PRO A 255 13.93 -3.66 -12.12
CA PRO A 255 15.34 -3.63 -11.77
C PRO A 255 15.66 -4.39 -10.47
N ALA A 256 16.95 -4.62 -10.23
CA ALA A 256 17.40 -5.21 -8.97
C ALA A 256 17.03 -4.31 -7.78
N ILE A 257 16.80 -4.91 -6.61
CA ILE A 257 16.43 -4.17 -5.40
C ILE A 257 17.46 -3.10 -5.05
N GLN A 258 16.99 -1.92 -4.71
CA GLN A 258 17.84 -0.77 -4.44
C GLN A 258 17.35 0.13 -3.30
N PHE A 259 18.19 1.11 -2.95
CA PHE A 259 17.86 2.16 -1.98
C PHE A 259 16.96 3.25 -2.53
N GLY A 260 17.07 3.51 -3.84
CA GLY A 260 16.41 4.61 -4.52
C GLY A 260 16.62 6.00 -3.90
N ASP A 261 15.71 6.90 -4.22
CA ASP A 261 15.74 8.32 -3.86
C ASP A 261 14.81 8.67 -2.69
N SER A 262 14.02 7.72 -2.18
CA SER A 262 13.08 7.97 -1.05
C SER A 262 13.79 8.28 0.28
N GLY A 263 15.13 8.20 0.32
CA GLY A 263 15.95 8.65 1.47
C GLY A 263 15.96 7.68 2.64
N GLY A 264 15.63 6.41 2.41
CA GLY A 264 15.70 5.35 3.39
C GLY A 264 17.14 4.97 3.78
N ILE A 265 17.26 4.22 4.87
CA ILE A 265 18.53 3.67 5.37
C ILE A 265 18.56 2.14 5.21
N PRO A 266 19.72 1.47 5.38
CA PRO A 266 19.81 0.01 5.29
C PRO A 266 18.81 -0.71 6.19
N ASN A 267 18.31 -1.87 5.72
CA ASN A 267 17.46 -2.74 6.51
C ASN A 267 18.27 -3.41 7.62
N THR A 268 17.66 -3.57 8.79
CA THR A 268 18.21 -4.42 9.85
C THR A 268 17.65 -5.83 9.70
N VAL A 269 18.51 -6.80 9.35
CA VAL A 269 18.12 -8.21 9.14
C VAL A 269 18.81 -9.09 10.18
N SER A 270 18.04 -9.84 10.97
CA SER A 270 18.60 -10.76 11.98
C SER A 270 18.97 -12.13 11.40
N GLY A 271 18.29 -12.56 10.33
CA GLY A 271 18.58 -13.78 9.59
C GLY A 271 19.63 -13.60 8.49
N LYS A 272 19.46 -14.30 7.36
CA LYS A 272 20.36 -14.19 6.20
C LYS A 272 19.76 -13.29 5.14
N THR A 273 20.58 -12.44 4.55
CA THR A 273 20.27 -11.70 3.33
C THR A 273 20.79 -12.44 2.11
N ARG A 274 20.00 -12.56 1.04
CA ARG A 274 20.36 -13.29 -0.17
C ARG A 274 19.95 -12.56 -1.45
N GLY A 275 20.74 -12.81 -2.50
CA GLY A 275 20.47 -12.32 -3.85
C GLY A 275 20.62 -10.81 -3.95
N GLN A 276 19.70 -10.16 -4.66
CA GLN A 276 19.74 -8.73 -4.96
C GLN A 276 19.64 -7.86 -3.70
N CYS A 277 19.02 -8.34 -2.63
CA CYS A 277 18.85 -7.57 -1.39
C CYS A 277 20.13 -7.39 -0.57
N LEU A 278 21.25 -7.99 -0.97
CA LEU A 278 22.56 -7.68 -0.36
C LEU A 278 22.95 -6.21 -0.53
N ALA A 279 22.36 -5.51 -1.51
CA ALA A 279 22.62 -4.10 -1.74
C ALA A 279 21.93 -3.16 -0.74
N VAL A 280 20.96 -3.64 0.06
CA VAL A 280 20.09 -2.80 0.90
C VAL A 280 20.15 -3.15 2.40
N VAL A 281 21.22 -3.81 2.85
CA VAL A 281 21.44 -4.22 4.26
C VAL A 281 22.77 -3.71 4.80
#